data_AF-A0A960PR14-F1
#
_entry.id   AF-A0A960PR14-F1
#
_cell.length_a   1.000
_cell.length_b   1.000
_cell.length_c   1.000
_cell.angle_alpha   90.00
_cell.angle_beta   90.00
_cell.angle_gamma   90.00
#
_symmetry.space_group_name_H-M   'P 1'
#
loop_
_entity.id
_entity.type
_entity.pdbx_description
1 polymer ?
#
loop_
_entity_poly.entity_id
_entity_poly.type
_entity_poly.pdbx_seq_one_letter_code
_entity_poly.pdbx_strand_id
1 'polypeptide(L)'
;PSKLGEHGPMTVSYADFVPFFLGPLMAWGVRRALRRKGDWDRLKKWTLGIGIFAYMVTELARSFYRPYIYANGIHDFHIADTIGNSAGTVTAIFMILTLSKAGRAKANQLILMVFCGLIAYEVLSATSGHRIDVWDLAATVLFSGLSWWAHHGILVPRFGKKPPSEETPEKLGSSAG
;
A
#
# COMPACT_ATOMS: atom_id res chain seq x y z
N PRO A 1 -80.21 -10.74 -0.38
CA PRO A 1 -79.46 -9.54 -0.81
C PRO A 1 -79.16 -8.62 0.39
N SER A 2 -77.94 -8.30 0.81
CA SER A 2 -76.56 -8.69 0.52
C SER A 2 -75.74 -8.15 1.71
N LYS A 3 -74.69 -8.88 2.07
CA LYS A 3 -73.91 -8.80 3.32
C LYS A 3 -73.42 -7.40 3.69
N LEU A 4 -73.60 -7.01 4.96
CA LEU A 4 -72.78 -5.99 5.61
C LEU A 4 -71.32 -6.46 5.62
N GLY A 5 -70.43 -5.64 5.05
CA GLY A 5 -69.00 -5.89 5.01
C GLY A 5 -68.37 -5.72 6.40
N GLU A 6 -67.79 -6.80 6.91
CA GLU A 6 -66.93 -6.79 8.09
C GLU A 6 -65.64 -6.02 7.78
N HIS A 7 -65.44 -4.89 8.44
CA HIS A 7 -64.12 -4.27 8.55
C HIS A 7 -63.32 -5.04 9.60
N GLY A 8 -62.59 -6.07 9.17
CA GLY A 8 -61.58 -6.73 10.01
C GLY A 8 -60.49 -5.75 10.43
N PRO A 9 -59.88 -5.90 11.62
CA PRO A 9 -58.83 -5.01 12.08
C PRO A 9 -57.63 -5.07 11.12
N MET A 10 -57.19 -3.92 10.61
CA MET A 10 -55.93 -3.80 9.89
C MET A 10 -54.77 -4.12 10.84
N THR A 11 -54.39 -5.39 10.93
CA THR A 11 -53.13 -5.78 11.55
C THR A 11 -52.00 -5.41 10.59
N VAL A 12 -51.47 -4.20 10.71
CA VAL A 12 -50.22 -3.83 10.04
C VAL A 12 -49.12 -4.69 10.67
N SER A 13 -48.65 -5.71 9.94
CA SER A 13 -47.60 -6.59 10.42
C SER A 13 -46.30 -5.80 10.47
N TYR A 14 -45.59 -5.86 11.60
CA TYR A 14 -44.24 -5.27 11.70
C TYR A 14 -43.32 -5.78 10.57
N ALA A 15 -43.54 -7.00 10.05
CA ALA A 15 -42.78 -7.59 8.96
C ALA A 15 -42.90 -6.84 7.62
N ASP A 16 -43.96 -6.05 7.40
CA ASP A 16 -44.19 -5.31 6.15
C ASP A 16 -43.40 -3.99 6.11
N PHE A 17 -42.96 -3.47 7.27
CA PHE A 17 -42.21 -2.22 7.39
C PHE A 17 -40.69 -2.40 7.42
N VAL A 18 -40.19 -3.58 7.84
CA VAL A 18 -38.75 -3.87 7.95
C VAL A 18 -37.99 -3.78 6.60
N PRO A 19 -38.51 -4.24 5.45
CA PRO A 19 -37.74 -4.26 4.20
C PRO A 19 -37.42 -2.87 3.63
N PHE A 20 -38.28 -1.89 3.89
CA PHE A 20 -38.19 -0.56 3.27
C PHE A 20 -37.07 0.31 3.88
N PHE A 21 -36.76 0.10 5.16
CA PHE A 21 -35.70 0.84 5.87
C PHE A 21 -34.41 0.02 6.06
N LEU A 22 -34.49 -1.29 6.32
CA LEU A 22 -33.27 -2.12 6.52
C LEU A 22 -32.63 -2.56 5.20
N GLY A 23 -33.40 -2.81 4.15
CA GLY A 23 -32.89 -3.30 2.86
C GLY A 23 -31.88 -2.35 2.19
N PRO A 24 -32.20 -1.05 2.04
CA PRO A 24 -31.28 -0.06 1.49
C PRO A 24 -30.03 0.14 2.35
N LEU A 25 -30.18 0.08 3.68
CA LEU A 25 -29.11 0.33 4.66
C LEU A 25 -28.12 -0.84 4.74
N MET A 26 -28.63 -2.08 4.71
CA MET A 26 -27.83 -3.30 4.61
C MET A 26 -27.16 -3.43 3.25
N ALA A 27 -27.89 -3.17 2.15
CA ALA A 27 -27.31 -3.18 0.80
C ALA A 27 -26.28 -2.05 0.62
N TRP A 28 -26.46 -0.90 1.27
CA TRP A 28 -25.47 0.17 1.33
C TRP A 28 -24.26 -0.24 2.16
N GLY A 29 -24.46 -0.86 3.33
CA GLY A 29 -23.37 -1.36 4.19
C GLY A 29 -22.51 -2.41 3.49
N VAL A 30 -23.15 -3.37 2.82
CA VAL A 30 -22.51 -4.43 2.02
C VAL A 30 -21.81 -3.85 0.78
N ARG A 31 -22.47 -3.00 0.00
CA ARG A 31 -21.82 -2.33 -1.15
C ARG A 31 -20.65 -1.46 -0.72
N ARG A 32 -20.75 -0.79 0.43
CA ARG A 32 -19.66 -0.02 1.03
C ARG A 32 -18.55 -0.94 1.51
N ALA A 33 -18.83 -2.12 2.07
CA ALA A 33 -17.82 -3.09 2.49
C ALA A 33 -17.07 -3.71 1.29
N LEU A 34 -17.80 -4.07 0.22
CA LEU A 34 -17.23 -4.60 -1.02
C LEU A 34 -16.39 -3.54 -1.75
N ARG A 35 -16.86 -2.30 -1.83
CA ARG A 35 -16.09 -1.17 -2.38
C ARG A 35 -14.82 -0.91 -1.58
N ARG A 36 -14.89 -1.03 -0.24
CA ARG A 36 -13.73 -0.91 0.66
C ARG A 36 -12.69 -2.01 0.42
N LYS A 37 -13.09 -3.26 0.27
CA LYS A 37 -12.17 -4.37 -0.08
C LYS A 37 -11.47 -4.12 -1.42
N GLY A 38 -12.24 -3.68 -2.43
CA GLY A 38 -11.70 -3.37 -3.75
C GLY A 38 -10.69 -2.22 -3.79
N ASP A 39 -10.77 -1.24 -2.89
CA ASP A 39 -9.80 -0.13 -2.85
C ASP A 39 -8.43 -0.61 -2.36
N TRP A 40 -8.39 -1.43 -1.30
CA TRP A 40 -7.17 -2.04 -0.79
C TRP A 40 -6.52 -3.01 -1.77
N ASP A 41 -7.33 -3.80 -2.48
CA ASP A 41 -6.82 -4.71 -3.51
C ASP A 41 -6.18 -3.94 -4.68
N ARG A 42 -6.72 -2.78 -5.05
CA ARG A 42 -6.11 -1.89 -6.05
C ARG A 42 -4.79 -1.30 -5.58
N LEU A 43 -4.71 -0.83 -4.32
CA LEU A 43 -3.45 -0.35 -3.76
C LEU A 43 -2.38 -1.44 -3.81
N LYS A 44 -2.72 -2.66 -3.38
CA LYS A 44 -1.82 -3.83 -3.40
C LYS A 44 -1.36 -4.19 -4.80
N LYS A 45 -2.26 -4.12 -5.79
CA LYS A 45 -1.91 -4.38 -7.19
C LYS A 45 -0.86 -3.39 -7.69
N TRP A 46 -1.01 -2.10 -7.37
CA TRP A 46 -0.04 -1.08 -7.77
C TRP A 46 1.28 -1.21 -7.03
N THR A 47 1.26 -1.47 -5.72
CA THR A 47 2.50 -1.70 -4.96
C THR A 47 3.24 -2.94 -5.48
N LEU A 48 2.52 -4.01 -5.81
CA LEU A 48 3.12 -5.21 -6.40
C LEU A 48 3.75 -4.90 -7.77
N GLY A 49 3.02 -4.20 -8.63
CA GLY A 49 3.49 -3.83 -9.96
C GLY A 49 4.79 -3.01 -9.91
N ILE A 50 4.87 -2.06 -8.98
CA ILE A 50 6.09 -1.26 -8.76
C ILE A 50 7.23 -2.14 -8.25
N GLY A 51 6.97 -3.01 -7.28
CA GLY A 51 7.99 -3.92 -6.74
C GLY A 51 8.57 -4.86 -7.79
N ILE A 52 7.72 -5.50 -8.61
CA ILE A 52 8.15 -6.38 -9.71
C ILE A 52 8.92 -5.58 -10.75
N PHE A 53 8.44 -4.39 -11.15
CA PHE A 53 9.13 -3.57 -12.13
C PHE A 53 10.53 -3.16 -11.65
N ALA A 54 10.65 -2.70 -10.41
CA ALA A 54 11.93 -2.35 -9.81
C ALA A 54 12.89 -3.55 -9.72
N TYR A 55 12.35 -4.75 -9.43
CA TYR A 55 13.15 -5.98 -9.42
C TYR A 55 13.72 -6.26 -10.81
N MET A 56 12.89 -6.21 -11.85
CA MET A 56 13.33 -6.43 -13.23
C MET A 56 14.37 -5.39 -13.64
N VAL A 57 14.21 -4.12 -13.27
CA VAL A 57 15.22 -3.08 -13.52
C VAL A 57 16.53 -3.42 -12.81
N THR A 58 16.49 -3.89 -11.56
CA THR A 58 17.68 -4.29 -10.79
C THR A 58 18.45 -5.41 -11.48
N GLU A 59 17.75 -6.48 -11.88
CA GLU A 59 18.38 -7.63 -12.53
C GLU A 59 18.90 -7.29 -13.92
N LEU A 60 18.12 -6.58 -14.75
CA LEU A 60 18.57 -6.11 -16.05
C LEU A 60 19.78 -5.19 -15.94
N ALA A 61 19.79 -4.30 -14.95
CA ALA A 61 20.89 -3.40 -14.75
C ALA A 61 22.17 -4.14 -14.32
N ARG A 62 22.06 -5.13 -13.44
CA ARG A 62 23.20 -5.95 -13.00
C ARG A 62 23.74 -6.84 -14.11
N SER A 63 22.87 -7.41 -14.95
CA SER A 63 23.29 -8.34 -16.01
C SER A 63 23.77 -7.66 -17.28
N PHE A 64 23.24 -6.47 -17.62
CA PHE A 64 23.52 -5.83 -18.90
C PHE A 64 24.13 -4.43 -18.73
N TYR A 65 23.48 -3.55 -17.97
CA TYR A 65 23.90 -2.14 -17.87
C TYR A 65 25.27 -2.01 -17.20
N ARG A 66 25.44 -2.58 -16.02
CA ARG A 66 26.67 -2.46 -15.23
C ARG A 66 27.89 -3.07 -15.96
N PRO A 67 27.83 -4.29 -16.53
CA PRO A 67 28.91 -4.81 -17.36
C PRO A 67 29.21 -3.95 -18.59
N TYR A 68 28.18 -3.41 -19.24
CA TYR A 68 28.34 -2.54 -20.41
C TYR A 68 29.08 -1.23 -20.05
N ILE A 69 28.69 -0.56 -18.97
CA ILE A 69 29.32 0.68 -18.51
C ILE A 69 30.80 0.44 -18.21
N TYR A 70 31.12 -0.61 -17.44
CA TYR A 70 32.50 -0.93 -17.09
C TYR A 70 33.33 -1.38 -18.29
N ALA A 71 32.77 -2.17 -19.21
CA ALA A 71 33.49 -2.63 -20.40
C ALA A 71 33.85 -1.48 -21.36
N ASN A 72 33.03 -0.43 -21.40
CA ASN A 72 33.25 0.72 -22.27
C ASN A 72 33.92 1.91 -21.54
N GLY A 73 34.25 1.77 -20.24
CA GLY A 73 34.84 2.84 -19.45
C GLY A 73 33.98 4.11 -19.36
N ILE A 74 32.66 3.96 -19.45
CA ILE A 74 31.72 5.09 -19.44
C ILE A 74 31.62 5.63 -18.01
N HIS A 75 31.78 6.94 -17.85
CA HIS A 75 31.57 7.60 -16.56
C HIS A 75 30.10 7.99 -16.40
N ASP A 76 29.32 7.19 -15.68
CA ASP A 76 27.88 7.34 -15.49
C ASP A 76 27.50 7.93 -14.11
N PHE A 77 28.42 8.65 -13.46
CA PHE A 77 28.21 9.25 -12.15
C PHE A 77 27.81 8.24 -11.05
N HIS A 78 28.40 7.04 -11.07
CA HIS A 78 28.17 5.96 -10.09
C HIS A 78 26.76 5.36 -10.13
N ILE A 79 26.02 5.55 -11.23
CA ILE A 79 24.71 4.91 -11.40
C ILE A 79 24.89 3.39 -11.47
N ALA A 80 25.87 2.89 -12.21
CA ALA A 80 26.14 1.46 -12.35
C ALA A 80 26.54 0.79 -11.02
N ASP A 81 27.21 1.54 -10.14
CA ASP A 81 27.56 1.08 -8.80
C ASP A 81 26.31 1.00 -7.91
N THR A 82 25.50 2.06 -7.94
CA THR A 82 24.36 2.24 -7.02
C THR A 82 23.03 1.64 -7.47
N ILE A 83 22.92 1.18 -8.73
CA ILE A 83 21.64 0.70 -9.28
C ILE A 83 21.10 -0.51 -8.50
N GLY A 84 22.00 -1.31 -7.94
CA GLY A 84 21.68 -2.42 -7.05
C GLY A 84 20.94 -1.97 -5.79
N ASN A 85 21.46 -0.97 -5.08
CA ASN A 85 20.82 -0.45 -3.87
C ASN A 85 19.66 0.48 -4.18
N SER A 86 19.70 1.21 -5.29
CA SER A 86 18.62 2.08 -5.75
C SER A 86 17.34 1.29 -6.04
N ALA A 87 17.33 0.53 -7.13
CA ALA A 87 16.16 -0.23 -7.55
C ALA A 87 15.89 -1.43 -6.61
N GLY A 88 16.93 -1.97 -5.98
CA GLY A 88 16.79 -3.00 -4.94
C GLY A 88 16.07 -2.51 -3.70
N THR A 89 16.32 -1.28 -3.23
CA THR A 89 15.59 -0.68 -2.09
C THR A 89 14.10 -0.53 -2.41
N VAL A 90 13.79 0.00 -3.60
CA VAL A 90 12.39 0.14 -4.07
C VAL A 90 11.73 -1.25 -4.11
N THR A 91 12.41 -2.25 -4.66
CA THR A 91 11.94 -3.63 -4.70
C THR A 91 11.61 -4.15 -3.31
N ALA A 92 12.56 -4.06 -2.37
CA ALA A 92 12.40 -4.59 -1.02
C ALA A 92 11.21 -3.94 -0.29
N ILE A 93 11.08 -2.62 -0.37
CA ILE A 93 10.00 -1.86 0.27
C ILE A 93 8.65 -2.24 -0.34
N PHE A 94 8.51 -2.20 -1.66
CA PHE A 94 7.21 -2.41 -2.30
C PHE A 94 6.76 -3.88 -2.23
N MET A 95 7.70 -4.84 -2.24
CA MET A 95 7.40 -6.25 -2.03
C MET A 95 6.94 -6.51 -0.60
N ILE A 96 7.63 -6.00 0.43
CA ILE A 96 7.21 -6.23 1.82
C ILE A 96 5.87 -5.58 2.12
N LEU A 97 5.60 -4.38 1.57
CA LEU A 97 4.32 -3.69 1.73
C LEU A 97 3.17 -4.46 1.09
N THR A 98 3.41 -5.09 -0.06
CA THR A 98 2.40 -5.89 -0.77
C THR A 98 2.03 -7.16 0.01
N LEU A 99 3.05 -7.88 0.48
CA LEU A 99 2.88 -9.10 1.28
C LEU A 99 2.21 -8.80 2.62
N SER A 100 2.45 -7.62 3.17
CA SER A 100 1.87 -7.19 4.44
C SER A 100 0.39 -6.84 4.31
N LYS A 101 -0.40 -7.13 5.35
CA LYS A 101 -1.75 -6.54 5.54
C LYS A 101 -1.64 -5.22 6.30
N ALA A 102 -0.62 -4.43 5.98
CA ALA A 102 -0.26 -3.24 6.74
C ALA A 102 -1.18 -2.07 6.38
N GLY A 103 -1.87 -1.52 7.38
CA GLY A 103 -2.43 -0.16 7.28
C GLY A 103 -1.32 0.89 7.28
N ARG A 104 -1.65 2.17 7.05
CA ARG A 104 -0.68 3.29 6.95
C ARG A 104 0.40 3.31 8.05
N ALA A 105 0.01 3.17 9.32
CA ALA A 105 0.96 3.19 10.44
C ALA A 105 1.96 2.01 10.39
N LYS A 106 1.47 0.82 10.02
CA LYS A 106 2.31 -0.37 9.82
C LYS A 106 3.21 -0.22 8.58
N ALA A 107 2.75 0.48 7.54
CA ALA A 107 3.57 0.73 6.35
C ALA A 107 4.81 1.59 6.68
N ASN A 108 4.66 2.63 7.51
CA ASN A 108 5.81 3.43 7.98
C ASN A 108 6.84 2.57 8.73
N GLN A 109 6.38 1.71 9.64
CA GLN A 109 7.25 0.82 10.39
C GLN A 109 8.00 -0.15 9.47
N LEU A 110 7.30 -0.74 8.49
CA LEU A 110 7.92 -1.65 7.52
C LEU A 110 8.96 -0.96 6.64
N ILE A 111 8.66 0.25 6.15
CA ILE A 111 9.62 1.04 5.37
C ILE A 111 10.86 1.34 6.21
N LEU A 112 10.67 1.78 7.46
CA LEU A 112 11.79 2.08 8.36
C LEU A 112 12.60 0.81 8.69
N MET A 113 11.95 -0.32 8.91
CA MET A 113 12.62 -1.60 9.15
C MET A 113 13.46 -2.04 7.94
N VAL A 114 12.93 -1.93 6.72
CA VAL A 114 13.69 -2.23 5.51
C VAL A 114 14.86 -1.27 5.34
N PHE A 115 14.62 0.03 5.53
CA PHE A 115 15.68 1.04 5.47
C PHE A 115 16.81 0.72 6.46
N CYS A 116 16.50 0.56 7.74
CA CYS A 116 17.50 0.20 8.76
C CYS A 116 18.19 -1.13 8.46
N GLY A 117 17.44 -2.12 7.93
CA GLY A 117 17.98 -3.42 7.55
C GLY A 117 18.99 -3.33 6.40
N LEU A 118 18.73 -2.48 5.39
CA LEU A 118 19.64 -2.25 4.26
C LEU A 118 20.89 -1.47 4.69
N ILE A 119 20.74 -0.46 5.55
CA ILE A 119 21.88 0.25 6.14
C ILE A 119 22.73 -0.73 6.97
N ALA A 120 22.10 -1.56 7.80
CA ALA A 120 22.80 -2.57 8.60
C ALA A 120 23.49 -3.61 7.71
N TYR A 121 22.85 -4.03 6.61
CA TYR A 121 23.45 -4.92 5.63
C TYR A 121 24.73 -4.35 5.03
N GLU A 122 24.74 -3.07 4.66
CA GLU A 122 25.91 -2.38 4.11
C GLU A 122 27.06 -2.24 5.12
N VAL A 123 26.72 -2.00 6.39
CA VAL A 123 27.72 -1.95 7.48
C VAL A 123 28.27 -3.35 7.78
N LEU A 124 27.42 -4.38 7.77
CA LEU A 124 27.81 -5.77 8.03
C LEU A 124 28.60 -6.36 6.86
N SER A 125 28.25 -6.06 5.62
CA SER A 125 29.01 -6.48 4.44
C SER A 125 30.44 -5.94 4.52
N ALA A 126 30.63 -4.74 5.09
CA ALA A 126 31.95 -4.19 5.31
C ALA A 126 32.79 -4.95 6.33
N THR A 127 32.16 -5.53 7.36
CA THR A 127 32.87 -6.43 8.30
C THR A 127 33.31 -7.74 7.65
N SER A 128 32.72 -8.11 6.50
CA SER A 128 33.09 -9.28 5.70
C SER A 128 34.15 -8.97 4.63
N GLY A 129 34.83 -7.83 4.72
CA GLY A 129 35.95 -7.46 3.84
C GLY A 129 35.59 -6.64 2.61
N HIS A 130 34.31 -6.29 2.43
CA HIS A 130 33.90 -5.30 1.42
C HIS A 130 34.15 -3.88 1.97
N ARG A 131 34.29 -2.87 1.11
CA ARG A 131 34.35 -1.46 1.57
C ARG A 131 32.93 -0.92 1.62
N ILE A 132 32.62 -0.12 2.64
CA ILE A 132 31.36 0.65 2.67
C ILE A 132 31.39 1.63 1.49
N ASP A 133 30.45 1.48 0.57
CA ASP A 133 30.26 2.44 -0.51
C ASP A 133 29.26 3.52 -0.07
N VAL A 134 29.76 4.76 0.03
CA VAL A 134 28.98 5.92 0.46
C VAL A 134 27.87 6.22 -0.56
N TRP A 135 28.09 5.92 -1.84
CA TRP A 135 27.09 6.12 -2.88
C TRP A 135 25.92 5.14 -2.74
N ASP A 136 26.21 3.90 -2.35
CA ASP A 136 25.20 2.87 -2.07
C ASP A 136 24.37 3.20 -0.83
N LEU A 137 24.99 3.79 0.19
CA LEU A 137 24.30 4.32 1.36
C LEU A 137 23.38 5.50 0.99
N ALA A 138 23.91 6.44 0.19
CA ALA A 138 23.16 7.60 -0.29
C ALA A 138 21.96 7.15 -1.14
N ALA A 139 22.16 6.18 -2.03
CA ALA A 139 21.10 5.58 -2.82
C ALA A 139 20.02 4.96 -1.93
N THR A 140 20.40 4.19 -0.91
CA THR A 140 19.45 3.58 0.03
C THR A 140 18.60 4.63 0.74
N VAL A 141 19.20 5.72 1.22
CA VAL A 141 18.49 6.85 1.85
C VAL A 141 17.51 7.51 0.87
N LEU A 142 18.00 7.87 -0.31
CA LEU A 142 17.20 8.57 -1.33
C LEU A 142 16.03 7.72 -1.79
N PHE A 143 16.25 6.45 -2.14
CA PHE A 143 15.22 5.56 -2.67
C PHE A 143 14.26 5.05 -1.60
N SER A 144 14.69 4.96 -0.34
CA SER A 144 13.76 4.75 0.79
C SER A 144 12.81 5.93 0.97
N GLY A 145 13.35 7.16 0.94
CA GLY A 145 12.55 8.39 0.99
C GLY A 145 11.58 8.50 -0.18
N LEU A 146 12.06 8.22 -1.40
CA LEU A 146 11.23 8.22 -2.61
C LEU A 146 10.12 7.16 -2.53
N SER A 147 10.44 5.96 -2.04
CA SER A 147 9.44 4.89 -1.85
C SER A 147 8.39 5.27 -0.82
N TRP A 148 8.80 5.92 0.27
CA TRP A 148 7.88 6.44 1.27
C TRP A 148 6.95 7.49 0.67
N TRP A 149 7.48 8.45 -0.08
CA TRP A 149 6.70 9.49 -0.76
C TRP A 149 5.76 8.92 -1.81
N ALA A 150 6.23 7.99 -2.64
CA ALA A 150 5.40 7.32 -3.64
C ALA A 150 4.25 6.56 -2.98
N HIS A 151 4.51 5.82 -1.90
CA HIS A 151 3.45 5.13 -1.17
C HIS A 151 2.48 6.12 -0.51
N HIS A 152 2.95 7.03 0.35
CA HIS A 152 2.09 7.88 1.18
C HIS A 152 1.53 9.12 0.47
N GLY A 153 2.29 9.71 -0.43
CA GLY A 153 1.91 10.91 -1.19
C GLY A 153 1.12 10.61 -2.46
N ILE A 154 1.38 9.47 -3.12
CA ILE A 154 0.73 9.12 -4.39
C ILE A 154 -0.27 7.99 -4.21
N LEU A 155 0.17 6.83 -3.75
CA LEU A 155 -0.63 5.61 -3.85
C LEU A 155 -1.75 5.56 -2.81
N VAL A 156 -1.47 5.84 -1.53
CA VAL A 156 -2.49 5.75 -0.49
C VAL A 156 -3.59 6.81 -0.68
N PRO A 157 -3.32 8.08 -1.03
CA PRO A 157 -4.38 9.05 -1.31
C PRO A 157 -5.25 8.67 -2.52
N ARG A 158 -4.65 8.07 -3.55
CA ARG A 158 -5.36 7.66 -4.77
C ARG A 158 -6.13 6.34 -4.61
N PHE A 159 -5.59 5.40 -3.84
CA PHE A 159 -6.07 4.01 -3.83
C PHE A 159 -6.35 3.45 -2.42
N GLY A 160 -5.82 4.04 -1.34
CA GLY A 160 -5.88 3.50 0.02
C GLY A 160 -6.77 4.29 1.00
N LYS A 161 -8.03 4.53 0.66
CA LYS A 161 -9.00 5.12 1.61
C LYS A 161 -9.26 4.15 2.77
N LYS A 162 -9.15 4.64 4.02
CA LYS A 162 -9.27 3.82 5.25
C LYS A 162 -10.69 3.26 5.44
N PRO A 163 -10.83 2.06 6.04
CA PRO A 163 -12.11 1.62 6.59
C PRO A 163 -12.45 2.44 7.86
N PRO A 164 -13.72 2.85 8.06
CA PRO A 164 -14.14 3.72 9.17
C PRO A 164 -13.91 3.16 10.58
N SER A 165 -13.68 1.85 10.74
CA SER A 165 -13.55 1.21 12.05
C SER A 165 -12.23 1.51 12.78
N GLU A 166 -11.28 2.20 12.14
CA GLU A 166 -10.05 2.71 12.78
C GLU A 166 -10.06 4.24 12.94
N GLU A 167 -11.17 4.92 12.64
CA GLU A 167 -11.38 6.27 13.15
C GLU A 167 -11.88 6.12 14.58
N THR A 168 -11.05 6.50 15.55
CA THR A 168 -11.47 6.60 16.94
C THR A 168 -12.79 7.38 16.99
N PRO A 169 -13.81 6.91 17.71
CA PRO A 169 -15.15 7.53 17.74
C PRO A 169 -15.15 9.02 18.10
N GLU A 170 -14.05 9.52 18.66
CA GLU A 170 -13.77 10.93 18.92
C GLU A 170 -13.97 11.86 17.70
N LYS A 171 -13.73 11.39 16.46
CA LYS A 171 -13.94 12.22 15.25
C LYS A 171 -15.37 12.24 14.71
N LEU A 172 -16.22 11.30 15.12
CA LEU A 172 -17.61 11.22 14.68
C LEU A 172 -18.56 12.06 15.56
N GLY A 173 -18.15 12.41 16.79
CA GLY A 173 -18.93 13.27 17.69
C GLY A 173 -18.75 14.78 17.45
N SER A 174 -17.66 15.20 16.80
CA SER A 174 -17.33 16.64 16.64
C SER A 174 -17.97 17.31 15.42
N SER A 175 -18.60 16.56 14.51
CA SER A 175 -19.24 17.11 13.30
C SER A 175 -20.76 17.22 13.42
N ALA A 176 -21.32 16.92 14.60
CA ALA A 176 -22.76 16.93 14.86
C ALA A 176 -23.19 18.02 15.86
N GLY A 177 -22.35 19.04 16.07
CA GLY A 177 -22.65 20.23 16.87
C GLY A 177 -22.83 21.45 15.99
#